data_AF-A0A081CPC5-F1
#
_entry.id   AF-A0A081CPC5-F1
#
_cell.length_a   1.000
_cell.length_b   1.000
_cell.length_c   1.000
_cell.angle_alpha   90.00
_cell.angle_beta   90.00
_cell.angle_gamma   90.00
#
_symmetry.space_group_name_H-M   'P 1'
#
loop_
_entity.id
_entity.type
_entity.pdbx_description
1 polymer ?
#
loop_
_entity_poly.entity_id
_entity_poly.type
_entity_poly.pdbx_seq_one_letter_code
_entity_poly.pdbx_strand_id
1 'polypeptide(L)'
;MQTNAENPRKRFTAGKESEAGPSRPRMANAVPAEILEDASLNQAIASILPANYNFEIHKTIHHIRKASATCVALQMPEGLTLWATGISDIVERFTGATTVIMGDVTYGACCVDDYTAMALGCDMLVHYGHSCLVPVDQTAIKTLYVFVEISIDPAHLAATIRANFPSDKHEFRAKILGGSQNAAGKREQVDESAGRARIAIGSDDAASTGEDRRDGVAEEVPTHLALVGTVQFINAIHGLREALEEQQHRLADGEVVTGEPRADRLMLAGGSVADGAVEHIEQGAKWKAWYSGEYRVTVPQVKPLSPGEVLGCTSPKLDKERIDAIVYIGDGRFHLESIMIANPRIPAFRYDPYTKRFVRELYDHAEMRQMRGEAVRLAQQSVGALDLDPETTIAAQQNDEEAGAGAGGV
;
A
#
# COMPACT_ATOMS: atom_id res chain seq x y z
N MET A 1 3.38 -56.01 11.56
CA MET A 1 3.57 -55.02 12.65
C MET A 1 2.34 -54.13 12.66
N GLN A 2 1.74 -53.99 13.84
CA GLN A 2 0.38 -53.52 14.07
C GLN A 2 0.20 -52.02 13.76
N THR A 3 -0.93 -51.69 13.13
CA THR A 3 -1.49 -50.35 12.96
C THR A 3 -2.17 -49.92 14.26
N ASN A 4 -1.69 -48.86 14.93
CA ASN A 4 -2.39 -48.23 16.04
C ASN A 4 -3.08 -46.95 15.56
N ALA A 5 -4.39 -47.07 15.37
CA ALA A 5 -5.34 -46.01 15.17
C ALA A 5 -5.99 -45.67 16.52
N GLU A 6 -5.52 -44.62 17.21
CA GLU A 6 -6.19 -44.08 18.39
C GLU A 6 -6.04 -42.55 18.46
N ASN A 7 -6.90 -41.82 17.74
CA ASN A 7 -7.75 -40.79 18.36
C ASN A 7 -8.70 -40.15 17.32
N PRO A 8 -10.03 -40.26 17.47
CA PRO A 8 -10.99 -39.84 16.46
C PRO A 8 -11.22 -38.31 16.44
N ARG A 9 -11.35 -37.77 15.22
CA ARG A 9 -11.77 -36.38 14.96
C ARG A 9 -13.14 -36.13 15.59
N LYS A 10 -13.21 -35.24 16.60
CA LYS A 10 -14.48 -34.81 17.20
C LYS A 10 -15.30 -34.02 16.19
N ARG A 11 -16.36 -34.65 15.71
CA ARG A 11 -17.48 -34.06 14.96
C ARG A 11 -18.22 -33.12 15.90
N PHE A 12 -18.26 -31.83 15.60
CA PHE A 12 -19.09 -30.87 16.32
C PHE A 12 -20.57 -31.24 16.11
N THR A 13 -21.22 -31.73 17.17
CA THR A 13 -22.67 -31.86 17.25
C THR A 13 -23.21 -30.75 18.14
N ALA A 14 -24.20 -30.02 17.61
CA ALA A 14 -24.92 -28.98 18.32
C ALA A 14 -25.69 -29.54 19.54
N GLY A 15 -25.67 -28.80 20.65
CA GLY A 15 -26.66 -28.93 21.72
C GLY A 15 -26.11 -29.00 23.15
N LYS A 16 -26.02 -27.83 23.81
CA LYS A 16 -26.72 -27.51 25.07
C LYS A 16 -26.36 -26.09 25.51
N GLU A 17 -27.38 -25.25 25.64
CA GLU A 17 -27.29 -23.90 26.19
C GLU A 17 -26.81 -23.98 27.65
N SER A 18 -25.58 -23.52 27.88
CA SER A 18 -25.14 -23.07 29.20
C SER A 18 -25.08 -21.55 29.17
N GLU A 19 -25.84 -20.90 30.04
CA GLU A 19 -25.82 -19.45 30.23
C GLU A 19 -24.39 -18.95 30.48
N ALA A 20 -23.74 -18.47 29.41
CA ALA A 20 -22.47 -17.80 29.47
C ALA A 20 -22.74 -16.32 29.80
N GLY A 21 -22.48 -15.93 31.05
CA GLY A 21 -22.38 -14.52 31.42
C GLY A 21 -21.36 -13.80 30.52
N PRO A 22 -21.48 -12.47 30.33
CA PRO A 22 -20.72 -11.76 29.32
C PRO A 22 -19.22 -11.94 29.58
N SER A 23 -18.55 -12.68 28.70
CA SER A 23 -17.11 -12.83 28.71
C SER A 23 -16.50 -11.46 28.41
N ARG A 24 -16.06 -10.75 29.45
CA ARG A 24 -15.20 -9.57 29.28
C ARG A 24 -14.03 -9.98 28.37
N PRO A 25 -13.77 -9.28 27.26
CA PRO A 25 -12.58 -9.55 26.47
C PRO A 25 -11.37 -9.32 27.38
N ARG A 26 -10.44 -10.29 27.41
CA ARG A 26 -9.25 -10.21 28.27
C ARG A 26 -8.41 -9.00 27.85
N MET A 27 -8.39 -7.96 28.69
CA MET A 27 -7.54 -6.75 28.59
C MET A 27 -6.02 -7.02 28.72
N ALA A 28 -5.55 -8.25 28.50
CA ALA A 28 -4.19 -8.68 28.87
C ALA A 28 -3.05 -8.03 28.04
N ASN A 29 -3.40 -7.33 26.97
CA ASN A 29 -2.47 -6.65 26.06
C ASN A 29 -2.75 -5.14 25.92
N ALA A 30 -3.66 -4.57 26.72
CA ALA A 30 -3.87 -3.13 26.73
C ALA A 30 -2.69 -2.44 27.44
N VAL A 31 -2.20 -1.33 26.88
CA VAL A 31 -1.18 -0.53 27.52
C VAL A 31 -1.75 0.03 28.83
N PRO A 32 -1.07 -0.15 29.98
CA PRO A 32 -1.51 0.39 31.27
C PRO A 32 -1.65 1.92 31.27
N ALA A 33 -2.63 2.43 32.03
CA ALA A 33 -2.86 3.87 32.18
C ALA A 33 -1.63 4.61 32.74
N GLU A 34 -0.87 3.97 33.62
CA GLU A 34 0.39 4.49 34.15
C GLU A 34 1.44 4.83 33.08
N ILE A 35 1.39 4.18 31.91
CA ILE A 35 2.27 4.49 30.77
C ILE A 35 1.59 5.53 29.87
N LEU A 36 0.30 5.36 29.56
CA LEU A 36 -0.45 6.27 28.68
C LEU A 36 -0.55 7.70 29.22
N GLU A 37 -0.72 7.83 30.53
CA GLU A 37 -0.94 9.11 31.22
C GLU A 37 0.35 9.69 31.82
N ASP A 38 1.52 9.07 31.58
CA ASP A 38 2.81 9.61 32.03
C ASP A 38 3.11 10.92 31.30
N ALA A 39 2.99 12.02 32.04
CA ALA A 39 3.20 13.37 31.52
C ALA A 39 4.61 13.58 30.97
N SER A 40 5.62 12.97 31.60
CA SER A 40 7.02 13.13 31.19
C SER A 40 7.34 12.34 29.93
N LEU A 41 6.76 11.15 29.77
CA LEU A 41 6.84 10.36 28.54
C LEU A 41 6.14 11.07 27.38
N ASN A 42 4.91 11.53 27.62
CA ASN A 42 4.13 12.24 26.60
C ASN A 42 4.83 13.53 26.13
N GLN A 43 5.45 14.27 27.04
CA GLN A 43 6.25 15.44 26.68
C GLN A 43 7.48 15.06 25.85
N ALA A 44 8.18 13.99 26.19
CA ALA A 44 9.36 13.53 25.44
C ALA A 44 8.97 13.10 24.01
N ILE A 45 7.90 12.31 23.87
CA ILE A 45 7.36 11.89 22.57
C ILE A 45 7.02 13.13 21.72
N ALA A 46 6.24 14.07 22.27
CA ALA A 46 5.80 15.25 21.54
C ALA A 46 6.95 16.21 21.15
N SER A 47 8.05 16.20 21.90
CA SER A 47 9.20 17.10 21.65
C SER A 47 10.19 16.53 20.63
N ILE A 48 10.28 15.19 20.52
CA ILE A 48 11.30 14.49 19.73
C ILE A 48 10.71 13.94 18.43
N LEU A 49 9.48 13.41 18.48
CA LEU A 49 8.87 12.69 17.37
C LEU A 49 7.83 13.56 16.65
N PRO A 50 7.68 13.39 15.32
CA PRO A 50 6.74 14.18 14.54
C PRO A 50 5.29 13.80 14.87
N ALA A 51 4.44 14.80 15.06
CA ALA A 51 3.05 14.60 15.50
C ALA A 51 2.17 13.84 14.49
N ASN A 52 2.56 13.81 13.22
CA ASN A 52 1.84 13.08 12.17
C ASN A 52 2.31 11.62 12.01
N TYR A 53 3.24 11.13 12.85
CA TYR A 53 3.65 9.74 12.87
C TYR A 53 3.28 9.12 14.22
N ASN A 54 2.70 7.93 14.18
CA ASN A 54 2.40 7.15 15.37
C ASN A 54 3.37 5.98 15.51
N PHE A 55 4.45 6.19 16.27
CA PHE A 55 5.45 5.14 16.58
C PHE A 55 5.01 4.17 17.69
N GLU A 56 3.78 4.26 18.21
CA GLU A 56 3.27 3.42 19.30
C GLU A 56 4.26 3.29 20.48
N ILE A 57 4.91 4.38 20.87
CA ILE A 57 5.99 4.36 21.88
C ILE A 57 5.51 3.81 23.22
N HIS A 58 4.28 4.15 23.63
CA HIS A 58 3.69 3.61 24.87
C HIS A 58 3.60 2.08 24.86
N LYS A 59 3.23 1.49 23.72
CA LYS A 59 3.19 0.03 23.54
C LYS A 59 4.60 -0.55 23.57
N THR A 60 5.55 0.11 22.93
CA THR A 60 6.97 -0.29 22.95
C THR A 60 7.48 -0.38 24.39
N ILE A 61 7.31 0.69 25.17
CA ILE A 61 7.72 0.74 26.59
C ILE A 61 7.00 -0.33 27.42
N HIS A 62 5.69 -0.50 27.24
CA HIS A 62 4.94 -1.53 27.94
C HIS A 62 5.49 -2.93 27.68
N HIS A 63 5.77 -3.26 26.42
CA HIS A 63 6.26 -4.57 26.03
C HIS A 63 7.69 -4.83 26.52
N ILE A 64 8.57 -3.81 26.51
CA ILE A 64 9.93 -3.91 27.06
C ILE A 64 9.86 -4.18 28.57
N ARG A 65 9.07 -3.39 29.32
CA ARG A 65 8.88 -3.60 30.77
C ARG A 65 8.28 -4.96 31.10
N LYS A 66 7.23 -5.36 30.36
CA LYS A 66 6.55 -6.67 30.52
C LYS A 66 7.48 -7.85 30.21
N ALA A 67 8.41 -7.68 29.27
CA ALA A 67 9.42 -8.68 28.95
C ALA A 67 10.58 -8.69 29.94
N SER A 68 10.74 -7.63 30.75
CA SER A 68 11.96 -7.36 31.52
C SER A 68 13.21 -7.40 30.64
N ALA A 69 13.08 -6.90 29.40
CA ALA A 69 14.17 -6.83 28.42
C ALA A 69 15.23 -5.85 28.90
N THR A 70 16.50 -6.23 28.77
CA THR A 70 17.66 -5.46 29.23
C THR A 70 18.45 -4.84 28.08
N CYS A 71 18.37 -5.44 26.88
CA CYS A 71 19.03 -4.95 25.68
C CYS A 71 18.10 -5.09 24.47
N VAL A 72 17.69 -3.96 23.88
CA VAL A 72 16.64 -3.90 22.86
C VAL A 72 17.22 -3.45 21.52
N ALA A 73 17.12 -4.31 20.50
CA ALA A 73 17.43 -3.95 19.13
C ALA A 73 16.30 -3.09 18.52
N LEU A 74 16.65 -1.99 17.87
CA LEU A 74 15.75 -1.12 17.13
C LEU A 74 16.04 -1.27 15.64
N GLN A 75 15.14 -1.93 14.91
CA GLN A 75 15.25 -2.11 13.46
C GLN A 75 14.21 -1.25 12.75
N MET A 76 14.65 -0.44 11.79
CA MET A 76 13.81 0.51 11.08
C MET A 76 14.19 0.58 9.60
N PRO A 77 13.25 0.81 8.67
CA PRO A 77 13.58 1.19 7.30
C PRO A 77 14.28 2.55 7.26
N GLU A 78 15.03 2.79 6.20
CA GLU A 78 15.88 3.97 6.02
C GLU A 78 15.15 5.29 6.33
N GLY A 79 13.92 5.46 5.83
CA GLY A 79 13.11 6.67 6.04
C GLY A 79 12.72 6.95 7.51
N LEU A 80 12.77 5.94 8.38
CA LEU A 80 12.47 6.08 9.80
C LEU A 80 13.73 6.15 10.69
N THR A 81 14.92 5.86 10.14
CA THR A 81 16.19 5.93 10.89
C THR A 81 16.51 7.34 11.39
N LEU A 82 15.95 8.37 10.75
CA LEU A 82 16.00 9.76 11.21
C LEU A 82 15.55 9.92 12.67
N TRP A 83 14.62 9.07 13.12
CA TRP A 83 14.04 9.11 14.47
C TRP A 83 14.67 8.11 15.44
N ALA A 84 15.63 7.29 14.98
CA ALA A 84 16.14 6.15 15.75
C ALA A 84 16.84 6.56 17.06
N THR A 85 17.67 7.61 17.03
CA THR A 85 18.35 8.12 18.24
C THR A 85 17.37 8.71 19.24
N GLY A 86 16.34 9.43 18.75
CA GLY A 86 15.28 9.96 19.61
C GLY A 86 14.44 8.86 20.26
N ILE A 87 14.10 7.80 19.51
CA ILE A 87 13.40 6.64 20.05
C ILE A 87 14.28 5.90 21.07
N SER A 88 15.57 5.72 20.77
CA SER A 88 16.58 5.18 21.68
C SER A 88 16.58 5.93 23.01
N ASP A 89 16.76 7.26 22.99
CA ASP A 89 16.80 8.10 24.20
C ASP A 89 15.52 7.94 25.05
N ILE A 90 14.35 7.88 24.40
CA ILE A 90 13.06 7.66 25.08
C ILE A 90 13.04 6.25 25.70
N VAL A 91 13.35 5.21 24.92
CA VAL A 91 13.31 3.82 25.40
C VAL A 91 14.25 3.63 26.58
N GLU A 92 15.50 4.07 26.49
CA GLU A 92 16.48 3.93 27.56
C GLU A 92 16.04 4.66 28.83
N ARG A 93 15.57 5.92 28.70
CA ARG A 93 15.11 6.73 29.83
C ARG A 93 13.91 6.12 30.56
N PHE A 94 12.95 5.58 29.82
CA PHE A 94 11.67 5.14 30.39
C PHE A 94 11.60 3.63 30.68
N THR A 95 12.62 2.86 30.30
CA THR A 95 12.66 1.41 30.58
C THR A 95 13.91 0.98 31.35
N GLY A 96 15.01 1.73 31.26
CA GLY A 96 16.32 1.33 31.79
C GLY A 96 17.03 0.26 30.96
N ALA A 97 16.43 -0.23 29.87
CA ALA A 97 17.08 -1.12 28.92
C ALA A 97 18.07 -0.34 28.06
N THR A 98 19.20 -0.94 27.69
CA THR A 98 20.11 -0.38 26.67
C THR A 98 19.53 -0.66 25.29
N THR A 99 19.72 0.24 24.34
CA THR A 99 19.26 0.04 22.96
C THR A 99 20.43 -0.15 21.99
N VAL A 100 20.17 -0.91 20.92
CA VAL A 100 21.08 -1.10 19.80
C VAL A 100 20.34 -0.76 18.51
N ILE A 101 20.74 0.31 17.83
CA ILE A 101 20.15 0.67 16.54
C ILE A 101 20.78 -0.22 15.46
N MET A 102 19.95 -1.00 14.77
CA MET A 102 20.38 -1.89 13.70
C MET A 102 20.74 -1.06 12.47
N GLY A 103 22.00 -1.16 12.02
CA GLY A 103 22.53 -0.35 10.91
C GLY A 103 22.27 -0.92 9.51
N ASP A 104 21.86 -2.19 9.42
CA ASP A 104 21.61 -2.84 8.14
C ASP A 104 20.29 -2.37 7.50
N VAL A 105 20.31 -2.31 6.16
CA VAL A 105 19.16 -1.84 5.39
C VAL A 105 17.99 -2.80 5.56
N THR A 106 16.91 -2.29 6.12
CA THR A 106 15.67 -3.04 6.32
C THR A 106 14.68 -2.71 5.21
N TYR A 107 14.52 -3.63 4.26
CA TYR A 107 13.61 -3.45 3.11
C TYR A 107 12.15 -3.83 3.39
N GLY A 108 11.90 -4.55 4.49
CA GLY A 108 10.57 -5.06 4.81
C GLY A 108 10.59 -6.01 6.00
N ALA A 109 9.41 -6.48 6.41
CA ALA A 109 9.28 -7.51 7.43
C ALA A 109 9.76 -8.90 6.97
N CYS A 110 10.11 -9.09 5.70
CA CYS A 110 10.84 -10.27 5.23
C CYS A 110 12.34 -10.24 5.61
N CYS A 111 12.83 -9.12 6.13
CA CYS A 111 14.22 -8.90 6.56
C CYS A 111 14.31 -8.64 8.07
N VAL A 112 13.51 -9.34 8.87
CA VAL A 112 13.59 -9.25 10.34
C VAL A 112 14.93 -9.84 10.76
N ASP A 113 15.76 -9.03 11.41
CA ASP A 113 17.15 -9.37 11.71
C ASP A 113 17.35 -9.76 13.18
N ASP A 114 16.62 -10.81 13.58
CA ASP A 114 16.61 -11.36 14.93
C ASP A 114 17.89 -12.12 15.27
N TYR A 115 18.52 -12.79 14.30
CA TYR A 115 19.80 -13.47 14.48
C TYR A 115 20.94 -12.51 14.80
N THR A 116 21.07 -11.40 14.05
CA THR A 116 22.11 -10.40 14.32
C THR A 116 21.84 -9.68 15.63
N ALA A 117 20.58 -9.34 15.90
CA ALA A 117 20.19 -8.75 17.20
C ALA A 117 20.58 -9.68 18.36
N MET A 118 20.32 -10.99 18.25
CA MET A 118 20.75 -11.97 19.25
C MET A 118 22.28 -12.02 19.40
N ALA A 119 23.01 -12.02 18.28
CA ALA A 119 24.47 -12.05 18.28
C ALA A 119 25.09 -10.79 18.93
N LEU A 120 24.41 -9.65 18.84
CA LEU A 120 24.77 -8.40 19.51
C LEU A 120 24.39 -8.36 21.00
N GLY A 121 23.74 -9.41 21.52
CA GLY A 121 23.35 -9.55 22.92
C GLY A 121 21.99 -8.94 23.25
N CYS A 122 21.18 -8.58 22.24
CA CYS A 122 19.81 -8.11 22.46
C CYS A 122 18.89 -9.27 22.84
N ASP A 123 17.99 -9.04 23.81
CA ASP A 123 16.98 -9.98 24.28
C ASP A 123 15.57 -9.67 23.73
N MET A 124 15.42 -8.53 23.04
CA MET A 124 14.20 -8.13 22.35
C MET A 124 14.53 -7.31 21.09
N LEU A 125 13.72 -7.47 20.05
CA LEU A 125 13.76 -6.69 18.81
C LEU A 125 12.46 -5.89 18.65
N VAL A 126 12.57 -4.60 18.32
CA VAL A 126 11.44 -3.78 17.88
C VAL A 126 11.63 -3.45 16.41
N HIS A 127 10.73 -3.97 15.57
CA HIS A 127 10.74 -3.80 14.13
C HIS A 127 9.69 -2.76 13.72
N TYR A 128 10.13 -1.60 13.24
CA TYR A 128 9.28 -0.49 12.85
C TYR A 128 8.98 -0.48 11.35
N GLY A 129 7.79 -0.01 10.97
CA GLY A 129 7.46 0.43 9.61
C GLY A 129 6.85 -0.62 8.67
N HIS A 130 6.71 -1.88 9.10
CA HIS A 130 6.26 -2.97 8.23
C HIS A 130 5.22 -3.89 8.89
N SER A 131 4.30 -4.42 8.07
CA SER A 131 3.35 -5.47 8.45
C SER A 131 4.06 -6.77 8.85
N CYS A 132 3.54 -7.49 9.84
CA CYS A 132 4.12 -8.76 10.30
C CYS A 132 4.01 -9.87 9.23
N LEU A 133 4.97 -9.98 8.33
CA LEU A 133 5.03 -11.10 7.36
C LEU A 133 5.60 -12.37 7.99
N VAL A 134 6.61 -12.22 8.84
CA VAL A 134 7.18 -13.32 9.61
C VAL A 134 6.41 -13.42 10.93
N PRO A 135 5.81 -14.58 11.23
CA PRO A 135 5.15 -14.79 12.52
C PRO A 135 6.13 -14.64 13.70
N VAL A 136 5.72 -13.92 14.75
CA VAL A 136 6.56 -13.64 15.94
C VAL A 136 6.99 -14.89 16.72
N ASP A 137 6.31 -16.02 16.52
CA ASP A 137 6.64 -17.32 17.10
C ASP A 137 7.79 -18.02 16.35
N GLN A 138 8.18 -17.50 15.19
CA GLN A 138 9.30 -18.01 14.39
C GLN A 138 10.58 -17.21 14.59
N THR A 139 10.55 -16.10 15.33
CA THR A 139 11.76 -15.29 15.60
C THR A 139 12.56 -15.87 16.76
N ALA A 140 13.89 -15.79 16.65
CA ALA A 140 14.85 -16.34 17.59
C ALA A 140 14.88 -15.57 18.93
N ILE A 141 14.57 -14.28 18.90
CA ILE A 141 14.32 -13.45 20.08
C ILE A 141 12.90 -12.86 20.06
N LYS A 142 12.48 -12.26 21.17
CA LYS A 142 11.16 -11.65 21.27
C LYS A 142 11.07 -10.45 20.34
N THR A 143 10.15 -10.50 19.37
CA THR A 143 9.99 -9.44 18.37
C THR A 143 8.67 -8.70 18.57
N LEU A 144 8.73 -7.37 18.58
CA LEU A 144 7.58 -6.47 18.57
C LEU A 144 7.53 -5.74 17.22
N TYR A 145 6.44 -5.90 16.49
CA TYR A 145 6.17 -5.10 15.31
C TYR A 145 5.40 -3.82 15.66
N VAL A 146 5.85 -2.72 15.06
CA VAL A 146 5.18 -1.42 15.11
C VAL A 146 5.04 -0.93 13.67
N PHE A 147 3.81 -0.73 13.20
CA PHE A 147 3.59 -0.44 11.78
C PHE A 147 3.95 0.98 11.39
N VAL A 148 3.94 1.90 12.36
CA VAL A 148 4.14 3.34 12.16
C VAL A 148 3.10 3.91 11.21
N GLU A 149 1.97 4.32 11.76
CA GLU A 149 0.95 5.03 10.99
C GLU A 149 1.40 6.46 10.70
N ILE A 150 1.15 6.91 9.47
CA ILE A 150 1.41 8.30 9.06
C ILE A 150 0.08 8.96 8.70
N SER A 151 -0.29 9.95 9.51
CA SER A 151 -1.55 10.67 9.35
C SER A 151 -1.52 11.57 8.12
N ILE A 152 -2.55 11.44 7.29
CA ILE A 152 -2.82 12.30 6.13
C ILE A 152 -4.22 12.88 6.33
N ASP A 153 -4.44 14.12 5.91
CA ASP A 153 -5.77 14.73 5.84
C ASP A 153 -6.61 14.06 4.73
N PRO A 154 -7.62 13.23 5.07
CA PRO A 154 -8.43 12.55 4.08
C PRO A 154 -9.35 13.51 3.31
N ALA A 155 -9.77 14.62 3.92
CA ALA A 155 -10.66 15.60 3.29
C ALA A 155 -9.91 16.34 2.16
N HIS A 156 -8.67 16.74 2.42
CA HIS A 156 -7.81 17.32 1.40
C HIS A 156 -7.57 16.37 0.22
N LEU A 157 -7.31 15.09 0.49
CA LEU A 157 -7.09 14.08 -0.55
C LEU A 157 -8.36 13.82 -1.38
N ALA A 158 -9.51 13.70 -0.72
CA ALA A 158 -10.80 13.55 -1.41
C ALA A 158 -11.10 14.75 -2.31
N ALA A 159 -10.87 15.97 -1.81
CA ALA A 159 -11.01 17.19 -2.60
C ALA A 159 -10.07 17.21 -3.81
N THR A 160 -8.82 16.76 -3.64
CA THR A 160 -7.85 16.65 -4.74
C THR A 160 -8.33 15.68 -5.82
N ILE A 161 -8.90 14.54 -5.45
CA ILE A 161 -9.48 13.59 -6.41
C ILE A 161 -10.68 14.21 -7.12
N ARG A 162 -11.62 14.82 -6.38
CA ARG A 162 -12.82 15.45 -6.94
C ARG A 162 -12.54 16.64 -7.85
N ALA A 163 -11.39 17.30 -7.69
CA ALA A 163 -10.96 18.36 -8.58
C ALA A 163 -10.41 17.85 -9.91
N ASN A 164 -9.87 16.62 -9.94
CA ASN A 164 -9.14 16.09 -11.09
C ASN A 164 -9.91 14.97 -11.82
N PHE A 165 -10.74 14.20 -11.12
CA PHE A 165 -11.38 12.99 -11.66
C PHE A 165 -12.87 13.25 -11.85
N PRO A 166 -13.42 13.09 -13.06
CA PRO A 166 -14.86 13.05 -13.23
C PRO A 166 -15.53 11.94 -12.42
N SER A 167 -16.67 12.24 -11.80
CA SER A 167 -17.47 11.26 -11.06
C SER A 167 -18.25 10.32 -11.98
N ASP A 168 -18.55 10.74 -13.22
CA ASP A 168 -19.11 9.88 -14.25
C ASP A 168 -18.00 9.14 -15.01
N LYS A 169 -18.19 7.82 -15.19
CA LYS A 169 -17.24 6.93 -15.83
C LYS A 169 -16.96 7.31 -17.28
N HIS A 170 -17.97 7.71 -18.05
CA HIS A 170 -17.78 8.07 -19.46
C HIS A 170 -16.99 9.37 -19.59
N GLU A 171 -17.31 10.36 -18.77
CA GLU A 171 -16.58 11.62 -18.70
C GLU A 171 -15.13 11.41 -18.24
N PHE A 172 -14.89 10.55 -17.24
CA PHE A 172 -13.56 10.19 -16.77
C PHE A 172 -12.71 9.63 -17.92
N ARG A 173 -13.26 8.65 -18.65
CA ARG A 173 -12.56 8.04 -19.78
C ARG A 173 -12.30 9.05 -20.90
N ALA A 174 -13.25 9.93 -21.21
CA ALA A 174 -13.09 10.93 -22.25
C ALA A 174 -12.03 11.99 -21.91
N LYS A 175 -12.09 12.59 -20.71
CA LYS A 175 -11.21 13.71 -20.31
C LYS A 175 -9.82 13.25 -19.86
N ILE A 176 -9.75 12.17 -19.09
CA ILE A 176 -8.50 11.72 -18.45
C ILE A 176 -7.74 10.72 -19.32
N LEU A 177 -8.47 9.86 -20.06
CA LEU A 177 -7.87 8.81 -20.89
C LEU A 177 -7.92 9.13 -22.41
N GLY A 178 -8.89 9.93 -22.86
CA GLY A 178 -9.14 10.21 -24.28
C GLY A 178 -8.16 11.17 -24.96
N GLY A 179 -7.30 11.86 -24.20
CA GLY A 179 -6.31 12.82 -24.73
C GLY A 179 -5.24 12.24 -25.66
N SER A 180 -5.19 10.92 -25.85
CA SER A 180 -4.23 10.29 -26.78
C SER A 180 -4.68 10.27 -28.25
N GLN A 181 -5.90 10.72 -28.59
CA GLN A 181 -6.47 10.48 -29.93
C GLN A 181 -6.60 11.68 -30.88
N ASN A 182 -6.26 12.92 -30.48
CA ASN A 182 -6.53 14.09 -31.32
C ASN A 182 -5.31 14.76 -31.98
N ALA A 183 -4.18 14.06 -32.14
CA ALA A 183 -3.00 14.61 -32.84
C ALA A 183 -2.76 14.09 -34.27
N ALA A 184 -3.45 13.04 -34.75
CA ALA A 184 -3.35 12.62 -36.15
C ALA A 184 -4.56 11.79 -36.56
N GLY A 185 -5.37 12.30 -37.48
CA GLY A 185 -6.58 11.65 -38.00
C GLY A 185 -6.31 10.37 -38.80
N LYS A 186 -5.99 9.27 -38.12
CA LYS A 186 -6.07 7.91 -38.66
C LYS A 186 -6.70 6.98 -37.63
N ARG A 187 -7.84 6.40 -38.00
CA ARG A 187 -8.43 5.23 -37.33
C ARG A 187 -7.58 4.00 -37.66
N GLU A 188 -6.59 3.72 -36.83
CA GLU A 188 -5.94 2.40 -36.76
C GLU A 188 -5.91 1.94 -35.30
N GLN A 189 -5.81 0.63 -35.10
CA GLN A 189 -6.00 -0.12 -33.85
C GLN A 189 -5.49 0.60 -32.58
N VAL A 190 -6.28 0.49 -31.50
CA VAL A 190 -5.94 0.97 -30.16
C VAL A 190 -4.65 0.27 -29.72
N ASP A 191 -3.53 0.99 -29.78
CA ASP A 191 -2.32 0.59 -29.09
C ASP A 191 -2.50 0.92 -27.60
N GLU A 192 -2.92 -0.06 -26.81
CA GLU A 192 -3.05 0.03 -25.35
C GLU A 192 -1.68 0.16 -24.63
N SER A 193 -0.56 0.12 -25.37
CA SER A 193 0.80 0.09 -24.81
C SER A 193 1.63 1.36 -24.99
N ALA A 194 1.12 2.38 -25.68
CA ALA A 194 1.83 3.64 -25.88
C ALA A 194 0.92 4.85 -25.70
N GLY A 195 1.32 5.80 -24.86
CA GLY A 195 0.65 7.09 -24.83
C GLY A 195 1.06 7.99 -23.69
N ARG A 196 2.18 8.71 -23.88
CA ARG A 196 2.52 9.93 -23.13
C ARG A 196 1.35 10.92 -23.23
N ALA A 197 0.46 10.91 -22.25
CA ALA A 197 -0.58 11.92 -22.17
C ALA A 197 0.05 13.22 -21.68
N ARG A 198 0.14 14.23 -22.57
CA ARG A 198 0.18 15.61 -22.12
C ARG A 198 -1.21 15.94 -21.62
N ILE A 199 -1.34 16.11 -20.31
CA ILE A 199 -2.56 16.60 -19.68
C ILE A 199 -2.73 18.05 -20.17
N ALA A 200 -3.86 18.33 -20.84
CA ALA A 200 -4.23 19.69 -21.17
C ALA A 200 -4.59 20.41 -19.88
N ILE A 201 -3.64 21.19 -19.38
CA ILE A 201 -3.83 22.21 -18.35
C ILE A 201 -4.62 23.35 -19.01
N GLY A 202 -5.67 23.82 -18.35
CA GLY A 202 -6.65 24.72 -18.95
C GLY A 202 -6.08 26.09 -19.35
N SER A 203 -6.52 26.61 -20.50
CA SER A 203 -6.92 28.01 -20.61
C SER A 203 -7.94 28.22 -21.75
N ASP A 204 -8.83 29.17 -21.49
CA ASP A 204 -9.56 30.05 -22.40
C ASP A 204 -10.85 29.59 -23.11
N ASP A 205 -11.94 30.22 -22.66
CA ASP A 205 -13.09 30.72 -23.40
C ASP A 205 -13.64 29.86 -24.56
N ALA A 206 -14.65 29.05 -24.24
CA ALA A 206 -15.68 28.71 -25.21
C ALA A 206 -17.04 29.06 -24.61
N ALA A 207 -17.57 30.17 -25.12
CA ALA A 207 -18.92 30.65 -24.91
C ALA A 207 -19.95 29.51 -25.08
N SER A 208 -20.95 29.55 -24.21
CA SER A 208 -22.18 28.79 -24.34
C SER A 208 -22.89 29.12 -25.66
N THR A 209 -22.86 28.21 -26.63
CA THR A 209 -23.87 28.13 -27.68
C THR A 209 -23.99 26.70 -28.18
N GLY A 210 -25.21 26.15 -28.15
CA GLY A 210 -25.53 24.87 -28.80
C GLY A 210 -26.47 24.01 -27.99
N GLU A 211 -27.76 24.35 -27.99
CA GLU A 211 -28.83 23.41 -27.72
C GLU A 211 -28.74 22.22 -28.69
N ASP A 212 -28.65 21.00 -28.16
CA ASP A 212 -29.23 19.83 -28.82
C ASP A 212 -29.61 18.80 -27.73
N ARG A 213 -30.84 18.94 -27.23
CA ARG A 213 -31.48 17.91 -26.41
C ARG A 213 -31.68 16.67 -27.26
N ARG A 214 -30.93 15.60 -26.97
CA ARG A 214 -31.35 14.24 -27.30
C ARG A 214 -31.70 13.53 -26.02
N ASP A 215 -33.00 13.29 -25.88
CA ASP A 215 -33.62 12.51 -24.84
C ASP A 215 -33.07 11.07 -24.84
N GLY A 216 -32.41 10.74 -23.75
CA GLY A 216 -31.88 9.43 -23.40
C GLY A 216 -31.09 9.64 -22.13
N VAL A 217 -31.72 9.48 -20.97
CA VAL A 217 -31.03 9.53 -19.68
C VAL A 217 -30.04 8.36 -19.68
N ALA A 218 -28.81 8.61 -20.11
CA ALA A 218 -27.71 7.67 -19.92
C ALA A 218 -27.61 7.47 -18.41
N GLU A 219 -27.68 6.22 -17.97
CA GLU A 219 -27.50 5.85 -16.58
C GLU A 219 -26.12 6.37 -16.15
N GLU A 220 -26.08 7.33 -15.22
CA GLU A 220 -24.81 7.87 -14.70
C GLU A 220 -24.11 6.74 -13.95
N VAL A 221 -23.06 6.19 -14.56
CA VAL A 221 -22.26 5.11 -13.97
C VAL A 221 -21.12 5.75 -13.20
N PRO A 222 -21.05 5.60 -11.86
CA PRO A 222 -19.97 6.18 -11.07
C PRO A 222 -18.59 5.66 -11.51
N THR A 223 -17.62 6.56 -11.59
CA THR A 223 -16.20 6.21 -11.77
C THR A 223 -15.75 5.25 -10.67
N HIS A 224 -15.14 4.13 -11.06
CA HIS A 224 -14.73 3.09 -10.12
C HIS A 224 -13.22 3.14 -9.85
N LEU A 225 -12.84 3.51 -8.62
CA LEU A 225 -11.46 3.64 -8.18
C LEU A 225 -11.01 2.46 -7.31
N ALA A 226 -9.80 1.96 -7.55
CA ALA A 226 -9.09 1.06 -6.64
C ALA A 226 -8.09 1.85 -5.80
N LEU A 227 -8.25 1.86 -4.47
CA LEU A 227 -7.35 2.57 -3.56
C LEU A 227 -6.33 1.60 -2.97
N VAL A 228 -5.04 1.94 -3.09
CA VAL A 228 -3.94 1.13 -2.57
C VAL A 228 -2.82 2.00 -1.98
N GLY A 229 -1.93 1.41 -1.19
CA GLY A 229 -0.76 2.09 -0.62
C GLY A 229 0.08 1.13 0.23
N THR A 230 1.02 1.68 0.97
CA THR A 230 1.83 0.91 1.94
C THR A 230 1.13 0.84 3.31
N VAL A 231 1.61 -0.04 4.19
CA VAL A 231 1.05 -0.22 5.55
C VAL A 231 0.90 1.09 6.33
N GLN A 232 1.81 2.04 6.10
CA GLN A 232 1.86 3.33 6.79
C GLN A 232 0.64 4.21 6.53
N PHE A 233 -0.08 3.98 5.40
CA PHE A 233 -1.18 4.82 4.93
C PHE A 233 -2.54 4.11 4.90
N ILE A 234 -2.67 2.94 5.51
CA ILE A 234 -3.91 2.14 5.46
C ILE A 234 -5.11 2.90 6.05
N ASN A 235 -4.93 3.60 7.17
CA ASN A 235 -6.00 4.41 7.74
C ASN A 235 -6.41 5.57 6.82
N ALA A 236 -5.46 6.19 6.11
CA ALA A 236 -5.76 7.22 5.13
C ALA A 236 -6.54 6.66 3.92
N ILE A 237 -6.24 5.44 3.48
CA ILE A 237 -6.99 4.74 2.41
C ILE A 237 -8.44 4.52 2.82
N HIS A 238 -8.66 4.07 4.05
CA HIS A 238 -10.01 3.83 4.56
C HIS A 238 -10.80 5.14 4.75
N GLY A 239 -10.18 6.18 5.33
CA GLY A 239 -10.81 7.49 5.45
C GLY A 239 -11.12 8.12 4.09
N LEU A 240 -10.24 7.93 3.09
CA LEU A 240 -10.49 8.37 1.72
C LEU A 240 -11.67 7.63 1.08
N ARG A 241 -11.76 6.31 1.27
CA ARG A 241 -12.88 5.52 0.77
C ARG A 241 -14.20 6.08 1.27
N GLU A 242 -14.31 6.31 2.58
CA GLU A 242 -15.52 6.87 3.20
C GLU A 242 -15.87 8.24 2.58
N ALA A 243 -14.89 9.14 2.47
CA ALA A 243 -15.08 10.48 1.89
C ALA A 243 -15.46 10.49 0.39
N LEU A 244 -15.10 9.45 -0.37
CA LEU A 244 -15.42 9.32 -1.79
C LEU A 244 -16.75 8.61 -2.05
N GLU A 245 -17.13 7.67 -1.18
CA GLU A 245 -18.43 6.98 -1.24
C GLU A 245 -19.58 7.88 -0.74
N GLU A 246 -19.30 8.89 0.11
CA GLU A 246 -20.30 9.89 0.51
C GLU A 246 -20.70 10.83 -0.65
N GLN A 247 -22.02 10.97 -0.89
CA GLN A 247 -22.57 12.03 -1.75
C GLN A 247 -22.33 13.39 -1.11
N GLN A 248 -21.41 14.17 -1.67
CA GLN A 248 -21.42 15.61 -1.43
C GLN A 248 -22.50 16.24 -2.32
N HIS A 249 -23.77 16.10 -1.90
CA HIS A 249 -24.82 16.93 -2.45
C HIS A 249 -24.47 18.40 -2.20
N ARG A 250 -24.33 19.17 -3.28
CA ARG A 250 -24.64 20.60 -3.21
C ARG A 250 -26.07 20.70 -2.68
N LEU A 251 -26.23 21.10 -1.42
CA LEU A 251 -27.53 21.49 -0.90
C LEU A 251 -28.06 22.65 -1.76
N ALA A 252 -29.37 22.61 -2.05
CA ALA A 252 -30.08 23.45 -3.01
C ALA A 252 -30.09 24.96 -2.67
N ASP A 253 -29.43 25.34 -1.58
CA ASP A 253 -29.45 26.63 -0.91
C ASP A 253 -28.14 27.41 -1.11
N GLY A 254 -27.07 26.76 -1.56
CA GLY A 254 -25.78 27.42 -1.79
C GLY A 254 -24.97 27.79 -0.53
N GLU A 255 -25.38 27.36 0.67
CA GLU A 255 -24.54 27.48 1.86
C GLU A 255 -23.47 26.38 1.92
N VAL A 256 -22.22 26.82 1.95
CA VAL A 256 -21.04 25.99 2.21
C VAL A 256 -20.95 25.80 3.72
N VAL A 257 -20.82 24.56 4.19
CA VAL A 257 -20.47 24.30 5.59
C VAL A 257 -19.16 25.02 5.88
N THR A 258 -19.27 26.09 6.67
CA THR A 258 -18.18 26.96 7.08
C THR A 258 -17.25 26.21 8.04
N GLY A 259 -16.28 25.52 7.47
CA GLY A 259 -14.98 25.29 8.08
C GLY A 259 -13.96 25.55 6.98
N GLU A 260 -13.20 26.64 7.08
CA GLU A 260 -12.16 26.96 6.09
C GLU A 260 -11.21 25.76 5.90
N PRO A 261 -11.14 25.14 4.70
CA PRO A 261 -10.04 24.23 4.41
C PRO A 261 -8.83 25.10 4.07
N ARG A 262 -7.84 25.14 4.97
CA ARG A 262 -6.50 25.62 4.65
C ARG A 262 -5.77 24.54 3.86
N ALA A 263 -5.52 24.79 2.57
CA ALA A 263 -4.23 24.56 1.89
C ALA A 263 -4.39 24.58 0.35
N ASP A 264 -3.31 25.01 -0.29
CA ASP A 264 -2.92 24.81 -1.69
C ASP A 264 -3.55 23.58 -2.38
N ARG A 265 -4.15 23.77 -3.56
CA ARG A 265 -4.87 22.74 -4.33
C ARG A 265 -4.06 22.33 -5.56
N LEU A 266 -3.99 21.03 -5.86
CA LEU A 266 -3.00 20.51 -6.79
C LEU A 266 -3.64 19.85 -8.02
N MET A 267 -3.21 20.30 -9.19
CA MET A 267 -3.55 19.72 -10.48
C MET A 267 -2.67 18.50 -10.77
N LEU A 268 -3.18 17.57 -11.59
CA LEU A 268 -2.39 16.45 -12.10
C LEU A 268 -1.14 16.96 -12.86
N ALA A 269 0.05 16.61 -12.38
CA ALA A 269 1.30 16.91 -13.09
C ALA A 269 1.63 15.81 -14.13
N GLY A 270 2.20 16.21 -15.27
CA GLY A 270 2.66 15.29 -16.31
C GLY A 270 3.87 14.47 -15.87
N GLY A 271 3.83 13.15 -16.12
CA GLY A 271 4.88 12.20 -15.75
C GLY A 271 6.17 12.35 -16.58
N SER A 272 7.06 13.24 -16.16
CA SER A 272 8.49 13.25 -16.51
C SER A 272 9.24 14.03 -15.45
N VAL A 273 10.16 13.37 -14.74
CA VAL A 273 10.92 13.94 -13.63
C VAL A 273 11.89 15.02 -14.13
N ALA A 274 11.62 16.28 -13.76
CA ALA A 274 12.60 17.34 -13.46
C ALA A 274 11.80 18.58 -13.03
N ASP A 275 11.85 18.95 -11.73
CA ASP A 275 11.45 20.26 -11.16
C ASP A 275 10.34 21.05 -11.88
N GLY A 276 9.27 20.36 -12.30
CA GLY A 276 8.09 21.00 -12.85
C GLY A 276 7.35 21.70 -11.72
N ALA A 277 7.09 23.00 -11.90
CA ALA A 277 6.23 23.77 -11.02
C ALA A 277 4.87 23.06 -10.91
N VAL A 278 4.45 22.78 -9.67
CA VAL A 278 3.07 22.33 -9.45
C VAL A 278 2.20 23.56 -9.65
N GLU A 279 1.23 23.48 -10.55
CA GLU A 279 0.27 24.57 -10.67
C GLU A 279 -0.74 24.46 -9.54
N HIS A 280 -0.69 25.47 -8.68
CA HIS A 280 -1.64 25.67 -7.60
C HIS A 280 -2.90 26.33 -8.17
N ILE A 281 -4.06 25.73 -7.95
CA ILE A 281 -5.32 26.40 -8.27
C ILE A 281 -5.53 27.52 -7.25
N GLU A 282 -5.55 28.78 -7.71
CA GLU A 282 -5.85 29.93 -6.86
C GLU A 282 -7.17 29.74 -6.09
N GLN A 283 -7.22 30.23 -4.84
CA GLN A 283 -8.36 30.09 -3.92
C GLN A 283 -9.71 30.57 -4.51
N GLY A 284 -9.70 31.37 -5.58
CA GLY A 284 -10.87 31.91 -6.26
C GLY A 284 -11.49 31.06 -7.38
N ALA A 285 -10.94 29.88 -7.71
CA ALA A 285 -11.53 29.02 -8.73
C ALA A 285 -12.98 28.62 -8.34
N LYS A 286 -13.94 28.97 -9.21
CA LYS A 286 -15.37 28.74 -8.98
C LYS A 286 -15.65 27.24 -8.78
N TRP A 287 -16.46 26.90 -7.78
CA TRP A 287 -16.96 25.56 -7.45
C TRP A 287 -17.58 24.76 -8.62
N LYS A 288 -17.82 25.42 -9.77
CA LYS A 288 -18.29 24.79 -11.02
C LYS A 288 -17.27 23.83 -11.67
N ALA A 289 -16.02 23.80 -11.23
CA ALA A 289 -14.98 22.90 -11.75
C ALA A 289 -14.89 21.55 -11.00
N TRP A 290 -15.78 21.28 -10.04
CA TRP A 290 -15.66 20.13 -9.13
C TRP A 290 -16.71 19.05 -9.42
N TYR A 291 -16.29 17.79 -9.33
CA TYR A 291 -17.18 16.64 -9.48
C TYR A 291 -17.77 16.23 -8.13
N SER A 292 -19.05 16.55 -7.93
CA SER A 292 -19.80 16.30 -6.70
C SER A 292 -20.47 14.92 -6.63
N GLY A 293 -20.39 14.11 -7.68
CA GLY A 293 -21.01 12.78 -7.73
C GLY A 293 -20.29 11.75 -6.84
N GLU A 294 -20.91 10.59 -6.64
CA GLU A 294 -20.29 9.47 -5.94
C GLU A 294 -19.16 8.84 -6.75
N TYR A 295 -18.21 8.22 -6.05
CA TYR A 295 -17.30 7.27 -6.66
C TYR A 295 -17.62 5.88 -6.13
N ARG A 296 -17.51 4.89 -7.01
CA ARG A 296 -17.44 3.52 -6.55
C ARG A 296 -16.00 3.25 -6.11
N VAL A 297 -15.81 2.75 -4.89
CA VAL A 297 -14.47 2.48 -4.37
C VAL A 297 -14.26 0.99 -4.12
N THR A 298 -13.04 0.52 -4.39
CA THR A 298 -12.60 -0.81 -3.99
C THR A 298 -11.25 -0.73 -3.32
N VAL A 299 -11.14 -1.33 -2.14
CA VAL A 299 -9.90 -1.46 -1.38
C VAL A 299 -9.51 -2.94 -1.45
N PRO A 300 -8.66 -3.36 -2.40
CA PRO A 300 -8.34 -4.77 -2.63
C PRO A 300 -7.49 -5.32 -1.48
N GLN A 301 -7.55 -6.63 -1.25
CA GLN A 301 -6.74 -7.28 -0.21
C GLN A 301 -6.11 -8.56 -0.75
N VAL A 302 -4.79 -8.71 -0.55
CA VAL A 302 -4.09 -9.99 -0.71
C VAL A 302 -3.67 -10.46 0.68
N LYS A 303 -4.29 -11.53 1.19
CA LYS A 303 -3.94 -12.06 2.51
C LYS A 303 -2.48 -12.55 2.51
N PRO A 304 -1.71 -12.31 3.60
CA PRO A 304 -2.14 -11.83 4.91
C PRO A 304 -2.17 -10.30 5.08
N LEU A 305 -1.94 -9.52 4.03
CA LEU A 305 -1.84 -8.07 4.10
C LEU A 305 -3.15 -7.38 4.48
N SER A 306 -3.04 -6.15 4.97
CA SER A 306 -4.20 -5.30 5.27
C SER A 306 -4.95 -4.93 4.00
N PRO A 307 -6.27 -4.68 4.04
CA PRO A 307 -6.99 -4.14 2.90
C PRO A 307 -6.36 -2.83 2.42
N GLY A 308 -6.09 -2.73 1.11
CA GLY A 308 -5.44 -1.59 0.47
C GLY A 308 -3.90 -1.68 0.47
N GLU A 309 -3.31 -2.61 1.20
CA GLU A 309 -1.86 -2.76 1.27
C GLU A 309 -1.31 -3.46 0.03
N VAL A 310 -0.24 -2.89 -0.55
CA VAL A 310 0.55 -3.48 -1.63
C VAL A 310 2.03 -3.55 -1.27
N LEU A 311 2.70 -4.61 -1.71
CA LEU A 311 4.13 -4.83 -1.55
C LEU A 311 4.84 -4.93 -2.90
N GLY A 312 6.15 -4.68 -2.94
CA GLY A 312 6.94 -4.86 -4.16
C GLY A 312 6.88 -6.28 -4.70
N CYS A 313 6.73 -7.26 -3.81
CA CYS A 313 6.62 -8.68 -4.14
C CYS A 313 5.16 -9.18 -4.27
N THR A 314 4.16 -8.40 -3.83
CA THR A 314 2.77 -8.87 -3.72
C THR A 314 1.80 -7.76 -4.08
N SER A 315 1.07 -7.94 -5.18
CA SER A 315 0.03 -7.01 -5.65
C SER A 315 -1.24 -7.76 -6.07
N PRO A 316 -2.44 -7.19 -5.83
CA PRO A 316 -3.69 -7.78 -6.27
C PRO A 316 -3.83 -7.73 -7.79
N LYS A 317 -4.55 -8.71 -8.36
CA LYS A 317 -5.07 -8.62 -9.72
C LYS A 317 -6.47 -8.00 -9.69
N LEU A 318 -6.68 -7.00 -10.52
CA LEU A 318 -7.88 -6.20 -10.58
C LEU A 318 -8.67 -6.48 -11.87
N ASP A 319 -9.99 -6.39 -11.77
CA ASP A 319 -10.91 -6.51 -12.92
C ASP A 319 -10.90 -5.17 -13.69
N LYS A 320 -10.29 -5.19 -14.88
CA LYS A 320 -10.11 -3.98 -15.71
C LYS A 320 -11.41 -3.50 -16.37
N GLU A 321 -12.41 -4.38 -16.47
CA GLU A 321 -13.71 -4.04 -17.02
C GLU A 321 -14.52 -3.23 -15.99
N ARG A 322 -14.29 -3.50 -14.70
CA ARG A 322 -14.93 -2.78 -13.59
C ARG A 322 -14.16 -1.54 -13.17
N ILE A 323 -12.86 -1.68 -12.89
CA ILE A 323 -12.04 -0.62 -12.28
C ILE A 323 -11.52 0.34 -13.35
N ASP A 324 -11.78 1.62 -13.17
CA ASP A 324 -11.41 2.68 -14.11
C ASP A 324 -10.02 3.27 -13.83
N ALA A 325 -9.57 3.29 -12.56
CA ALA A 325 -8.23 3.75 -12.19
C ALA A 325 -7.74 3.17 -10.85
N ILE A 326 -6.42 3.08 -10.71
CA ILE A 326 -5.72 2.83 -9.45
C ILE A 326 -5.27 4.17 -8.87
N VAL A 327 -5.57 4.43 -7.60
CA VAL A 327 -5.04 5.54 -6.82
C VAL A 327 -4.14 4.97 -5.74
N TYR A 328 -2.84 5.21 -5.88
CA TYR A 328 -1.82 4.81 -4.93
C TYR A 328 -1.47 5.98 -4.01
N ILE A 329 -1.55 5.74 -2.71
CA ILE A 329 -1.19 6.68 -1.65
C ILE A 329 0.17 6.28 -1.09
N GLY A 330 1.15 7.14 -1.28
CA GLY A 330 2.49 6.93 -0.77
C GLY A 330 3.54 7.62 -1.64
N ASP A 331 4.75 7.67 -1.10
CA ASP A 331 5.92 8.09 -1.83
C ASP A 331 6.54 6.92 -2.61
N GLY A 332 7.51 7.27 -3.46
CA GLY A 332 8.23 6.32 -4.28
C GLY A 332 7.38 5.65 -5.38
N ARG A 333 8.05 4.83 -6.18
CA ARG A 333 7.42 4.12 -7.30
C ARG A 333 7.50 2.59 -7.16
N PHE A 334 8.33 2.04 -6.27
CA PHE A 334 8.56 0.60 -6.19
C PHE A 334 7.29 -0.24 -5.94
N HIS A 335 6.51 0.11 -4.92
CA HIS A 335 5.24 -0.55 -4.60
C HIS A 335 4.17 -0.30 -5.68
N LEU A 336 4.13 0.92 -6.22
CA LEU A 336 3.24 1.30 -7.31
C LEU A 336 3.53 0.50 -8.58
N GLU A 337 4.80 0.35 -8.95
CA GLU A 337 5.22 -0.42 -10.12
C GLU A 337 4.81 -1.89 -9.99
N SER A 338 4.85 -2.47 -8.79
CA SER A 338 4.34 -3.84 -8.54
C SER A 338 2.88 -3.99 -8.97
N ILE A 339 1.99 -3.07 -8.58
CA ILE A 339 0.58 -3.16 -8.96
C ILE A 339 0.36 -2.79 -10.43
N MET A 340 1.16 -1.88 -11.01
CA MET A 340 1.11 -1.55 -12.44
C MET A 340 1.53 -2.75 -13.30
N ILE A 341 2.61 -3.44 -12.94
CA ILE A 341 3.08 -4.68 -13.58
C ILE A 341 1.98 -5.76 -13.54
N ALA A 342 1.29 -5.90 -12.40
CA ALA A 342 0.20 -6.86 -12.25
C ALA A 342 -1.05 -6.47 -13.06
N ASN A 343 -1.27 -5.18 -13.30
CA ASN A 343 -2.50 -4.63 -13.90
C ASN A 343 -2.20 -3.63 -15.05
N PRO A 344 -1.56 -4.07 -16.15
CA PRO A 344 -1.02 -3.18 -17.19
C PRO A 344 -2.06 -2.37 -17.97
N ARG A 345 -3.35 -2.71 -17.84
CA ARG A 345 -4.46 -2.08 -18.59
C ARG A 345 -5.27 -1.10 -17.75
N ILE A 346 -4.92 -0.91 -16.48
CA ILE A 346 -5.62 0.02 -15.59
C ILE A 346 -4.69 1.22 -15.35
N PRO A 347 -5.13 2.45 -15.64
CA PRO A 347 -4.32 3.63 -15.42
C PRO A 347 -4.05 3.82 -13.91
N ALA A 348 -2.82 4.20 -13.57
CA ALA A 348 -2.40 4.38 -12.19
C ALA A 348 -2.03 5.85 -11.90
N PHE A 349 -2.42 6.30 -10.73
CA PHE A 349 -2.17 7.66 -10.24
C PHE A 349 -1.56 7.57 -8.85
N ARG A 350 -0.54 8.38 -8.60
CA ARG A 350 0.16 8.46 -7.32
C ARG A 350 -0.15 9.77 -6.64
N TYR A 351 -0.59 9.70 -5.39
CA TYR A 351 -0.62 10.82 -4.48
C TYR A 351 0.54 10.69 -3.49
N ASP A 352 1.47 11.64 -3.58
CA ASP A 352 2.58 11.76 -2.65
C ASP A 352 2.13 12.57 -1.42
N PRO A 353 2.02 11.98 -0.22
CA PRO A 353 1.50 12.68 0.94
C PRO A 353 2.47 13.70 1.53
N TYR A 354 3.75 13.68 1.15
CA TYR A 354 4.75 14.64 1.62
C TYR A 354 4.80 15.87 0.72
N THR A 355 4.92 15.66 -0.59
CA THR A 355 4.94 16.77 -1.56
C THR A 355 3.54 17.22 -1.96
N LYS A 356 2.51 16.50 -1.51
CA LYS A 356 1.09 16.65 -1.87
C LYS A 356 0.81 16.44 -3.37
N ARG A 357 1.79 16.01 -4.16
CA ARG A 357 1.65 15.96 -5.63
C ARG A 357 0.79 14.79 -6.06
N PHE A 358 -0.16 15.03 -6.96
CA PHE A 358 -0.94 14.00 -7.62
C PHE A 358 -0.50 13.86 -9.08
N VAL A 359 -0.08 12.65 -9.47
CA VAL A 359 0.61 12.42 -10.74
C VAL A 359 0.06 11.16 -11.40
N ARG A 360 -0.13 11.20 -12.71
CA ARG A 360 -0.38 9.97 -13.50
C ARG A 360 0.96 9.26 -13.74
N GLU A 361 1.04 8.02 -13.29
CA GLU A 361 2.26 7.22 -13.39
C GLU A 361 2.13 6.24 -14.56
N LEU A 362 3.22 6.11 -15.33
CA LEU A 362 3.32 5.21 -16.48
C LEU A 362 4.42 4.18 -16.23
N TYR A 363 4.24 2.99 -16.76
CA TYR A 363 5.23 1.92 -16.71
C TYR A 363 5.39 1.32 -18.10
N ASP A 364 6.62 1.29 -18.59
CA ASP A 364 6.91 0.75 -19.92
C ASP A 364 6.95 -0.78 -19.87
N HIS A 365 5.78 -1.39 -20.08
CA HIS A 365 5.67 -2.84 -20.12
C HIS A 365 6.36 -3.46 -21.34
N ALA A 366 6.55 -2.71 -22.44
CA ALA A 366 7.22 -3.21 -23.63
C ALA A 366 8.73 -3.29 -23.37
N GLU A 367 9.32 -2.22 -22.85
CA GLU A 367 10.71 -2.15 -22.44
C GLU A 367 11.03 -3.20 -21.36
N MET A 368 10.20 -3.31 -20.31
CA MET A 368 10.39 -4.32 -19.26
C MET A 368 10.38 -5.75 -19.83
N ARG A 369 9.46 -6.08 -20.74
CA ARG A 369 9.39 -7.40 -21.38
C ARG A 369 10.59 -7.65 -22.29
N GLN A 370 11.04 -6.64 -23.03
CA GLN A 370 12.23 -6.74 -23.87
C GLN A 370 13.47 -7.04 -23.02
N MET A 371 13.74 -6.21 -22.00
CA MET A 371 14.90 -6.39 -21.10
C MET A 371 14.88 -7.75 -20.42
N ARG A 372 13.73 -8.18 -19.87
CA ARG A 372 13.61 -9.52 -19.26
C ARG A 372 13.80 -10.64 -20.27
N GLY A 373 13.28 -10.50 -21.48
CA GLY A 373 13.47 -11.48 -22.56
C GLY A 373 14.93 -11.61 -22.98
N GLU A 374 15.67 -10.51 -23.03
CA GLU A 374 17.11 -10.51 -23.28
C GLU A 374 17.89 -11.21 -22.16
N ALA A 375 17.57 -10.91 -20.90
CA ALA A 375 18.19 -11.56 -19.75
C ALA A 375 17.94 -13.08 -19.73
N VAL A 376 16.72 -13.52 -20.02
CA VAL A 376 16.39 -14.96 -20.13
C VAL A 376 17.18 -15.62 -21.25
N ARG A 377 17.30 -14.97 -22.41
CA ARG A 377 18.05 -15.50 -23.56
C ARG A 377 19.55 -15.63 -23.26
N LEU A 378 20.13 -14.63 -22.58
CA LEU A 378 21.51 -14.67 -22.12
C LEU A 378 21.72 -15.82 -21.11
N ALA A 379 20.78 -15.99 -20.18
CA ALA A 379 20.81 -17.10 -19.24
C ALA A 379 20.75 -18.46 -19.97
N GLN A 380 19.86 -18.62 -20.95
CA GLN A 380 19.78 -19.85 -21.77
C GLN A 380 21.11 -20.18 -22.46
N GLN A 381 21.83 -19.17 -22.97
CA GLN A 381 23.15 -19.38 -23.59
C GLN A 381 24.19 -19.88 -22.58
N SER A 382 24.11 -19.47 -21.32
CA SER A 382 25.02 -19.91 -20.24
C SER A 382 24.81 -21.37 -19.82
N VAL A 383 23.63 -21.93 -20.09
CA VAL A 383 23.23 -23.28 -19.69
C VAL A 383 23.61 -24.34 -20.76
N GLY A 384 24.09 -23.92 -21.93
CA GLY A 384 24.62 -24.83 -22.96
C GLY A 384 23.60 -25.86 -23.45
N ALA A 385 24.06 -27.10 -23.67
CA ALA A 385 23.26 -28.26 -24.08
C ALA A 385 22.70 -29.07 -22.89
N LEU A 386 22.48 -28.44 -21.74
CA LEU A 386 21.66 -29.05 -20.70
C LEU A 386 20.25 -29.15 -21.24
N ASP A 387 19.75 -30.38 -21.31
CA ASP A 387 18.39 -30.64 -21.74
C ASP A 387 17.44 -30.02 -20.71
N LEU A 388 16.83 -28.90 -21.09
CA LEU A 388 15.96 -28.10 -20.21
C LEU A 388 14.51 -28.58 -20.25
N ASP A 389 14.24 -29.67 -20.96
CA ASP A 389 12.93 -30.30 -20.95
C ASP A 389 12.73 -31.03 -19.60
N PRO A 390 11.78 -30.58 -18.76
CA PRO A 390 11.54 -31.20 -17.46
C PRO A 390 11.18 -32.68 -17.60
N GLU A 391 10.52 -33.07 -18.69
CA GLU A 391 10.08 -34.44 -18.93
C GLU A 391 11.26 -35.37 -19.25
N THR A 392 12.25 -34.91 -20.02
CA THR A 392 13.44 -35.72 -20.33
C THR A 392 14.42 -35.78 -19.16
N THR A 393 14.53 -34.69 -18.38
CA THR A 393 15.38 -34.65 -17.18
C THR A 393 14.89 -35.60 -16.10
N ILE A 394 13.57 -35.67 -15.88
CA ILE A 394 12.95 -36.61 -14.91
C ILE A 394 13.10 -38.05 -15.40
N ALA A 395 12.92 -38.30 -16.71
CA ALA A 395 13.10 -39.64 -17.29
C ALA A 395 14.56 -40.12 -17.23
N ALA A 396 15.53 -39.23 -17.42
CA ALA A 396 16.95 -39.56 -17.29
C ALA A 396 17.33 -39.94 -15.85
N GLN A 397 16.81 -39.22 -14.85
CA GLN A 397 17.05 -39.52 -13.43
C GLN A 397 16.43 -40.86 -13.00
N GLN A 398 15.24 -41.21 -13.52
CA GLN A 398 14.60 -42.50 -13.25
C GLN A 398 15.37 -43.68 -13.88
N ASN A 399 15.91 -43.50 -15.09
CA ASN A 399 16.71 -44.54 -15.75
C ASN A 399 18.07 -44.76 -15.06
N ASP A 400 18.70 -43.72 -14.53
CA ASP A 400 19.96 -43.84 -13.78
C ASP A 400 19.75 -44.51 -12.40
N GLU A 401 18.61 -44.31 -11.75
CA GLU A 401 18.23 -45.03 -10.52
C GLU A 401 17.96 -46.52 -10.76
N GLU A 402 17.30 -46.88 -11.87
CA GLU A 402 17.09 -48.28 -12.25
C GLU A 402 18.39 -48.97 -12.69
N ALA A 403 19.29 -48.26 -13.38
CA ALA A 403 20.60 -48.77 -13.76
C ALA A 403 21.54 -48.98 -12.56
N GLY A 404 21.45 -48.10 -11.54
CA GLY A 404 22.21 -48.22 -10.29
C GLY A 404 21.73 -49.37 -9.39
N ALA A 405 20.43 -49.69 -9.41
CA ALA A 405 19.86 -50.79 -8.63
C ALA A 405 20.20 -52.19 -9.19
N GLY A 406 20.57 -52.29 -10.47
CA GLY A 406 20.95 -53.55 -11.13
C GLY A 406 22.40 -54.00 -10.89
N ALA A 407 23.28 -53.13 -10.40
CA ALA A 407 24.71 -53.43 -10.23
C ALA A 407 25.10 -53.93 -8.83
N GLY A 408 24.16 -54.05 -7.90
CA GLY A 408 24.40 -54.45 -6.50
C GLY A 408 24.08 -55.91 -6.17
N GLY A 409 23.85 -56.78 -7.16
CA GLY A 409 23.39 -58.14 -6.95
C GLY A 409 24.20 -59.20 -7.68
N VAL A 410 25.46 -59.40 -7.29
CA VAL A 410 26.18 -60.69 -7.39
C VAL A 410 27.07 -60.86 -6.17
#